data_AF-A0A0G3UEZ9-F1
#
_entry.id   AF-A0A0G3UEZ9-F1
#
_cell.length_a   1.000
_cell.length_b   1.000
_cell.length_c   1.000
_cell.angle_alpha   90.00
_cell.angle_beta   90.00
_cell.angle_gamma   90.00
#
_symmetry.space_group_name_H-M   'P 1'
#
loop_
_entity.id
_entity.type
_entity.pdbx_description
1 polymer ?
#
loop_
_entity_poly.entity_id
_entity_poly.type
_entity_poly.pdbx_seq_one_letter_code
_entity_poly.pdbx_strand_id
1 'polypeptide(L)'
;MASPAITQTAQPLEGLRLAASGPPELAGPAAAHLRLLGAGTQTGRTGPGEDGAAHLALSGAGFSAQSAHVTWAVDRASGITDEATVQAATGIMAVHGRRDGAPRGLAVDYAATATGVLAVQGLLAALVGQARGGPAARVDTSADRAGLLAVSQYLAAAGADEGEAAEIAPGGPPFTSADGTLFELETLDPGAWAAFWRALAAPSDAIRAGWRPFQFRYATACAPFPGALHTTTRAHTWQRIREAAAGTGAEVCRLRTLAERAAEHDGAAPWELAPYGSGHRIPRVTPTAARPLAGLTVLEAGRRIQAPLAAHLLGLLGADVIRIEPPGGDPLRGMPPTSSGISARWLALNRGKTAVEIDIKSAEDRRRLLGMAAEADVFLHNWAPGKAAELGLDHQDLAGVNPALVYAYTGGWGTNRIAGAPMGTDFMVQARTGVGEAARPLGEVPAPSLMTLLDVLGGLVGAEAVLAGLLTRERGGRGVRVDSSLLGASDVLLGPALRRARRGQEPRRPAGFRRPLPTADGWIAPADACGAAAAAYDLTSLPTGAALAQLRTHGLTATAVTADPADLHHDPRFAGSISRDEHGAPAVPDPWSLV
;
A
#
# COMPACT_ATOMS: atom_id res chain seq x y z
N MET A 1 -38.75 -9.77 -29.64
CA MET A 1 -38.88 -9.87 -28.17
C MET A 1 -37.72 -9.10 -27.56
N ALA A 2 -38.03 -7.98 -26.90
CA ALA A 2 -37.04 -7.09 -26.31
C ALA A 2 -36.33 -7.77 -25.13
N SER A 3 -35.00 -7.62 -25.08
CA SER A 3 -34.17 -8.04 -23.96
C SER A 3 -34.61 -7.29 -22.69
N PRO A 4 -34.84 -7.97 -21.55
CA PRO A 4 -35.16 -7.28 -20.31
C PRO A 4 -33.95 -6.43 -19.90
N ALA A 5 -34.20 -5.16 -19.62
CA ALA A 5 -33.21 -4.20 -19.17
C ALA A 5 -32.43 -4.77 -17.97
N ILE A 6 -31.11 -4.91 -18.15
CA ILE A 6 -30.17 -5.09 -17.06
C ILE A 6 -30.32 -3.86 -16.17
N THR A 7 -30.94 -4.02 -15.00
CA THR A 7 -31.01 -2.98 -13.99
C THR A 7 -29.58 -2.57 -13.68
N GLN A 8 -29.21 -1.32 -13.99
CA GLN A 8 -27.89 -0.77 -13.69
C GLN A 8 -27.54 -1.05 -12.22
N THR A 9 -26.42 -1.73 -11.99
CA THR A 9 -25.85 -1.92 -10.66
C THR A 9 -25.54 -0.55 -10.09
N ALA A 10 -26.28 -0.12 -9.08
CA ALA A 10 -26.08 1.16 -8.45
C ALA A 10 -24.69 1.20 -7.81
N GLN A 11 -23.90 2.22 -8.14
CA GLN A 11 -22.58 2.40 -7.53
C GLN A 11 -22.72 2.65 -6.01
N PRO A 12 -21.74 2.26 -5.18
CA PRO A 12 -21.87 2.31 -3.71
C PRO A 12 -22.24 3.69 -3.16
N LEU A 13 -21.82 4.78 -3.83
CA LEU A 13 -22.10 6.16 -3.43
C LEU A 13 -23.13 6.87 -4.31
N GLU A 14 -23.84 6.15 -5.18
CA GLU A 14 -24.87 6.74 -6.04
C GLU A 14 -25.93 7.45 -5.20
N GLY A 15 -26.29 8.67 -5.60
CA GLY A 15 -27.25 9.53 -4.91
C GLY A 15 -26.68 10.31 -3.71
N LEU A 16 -25.43 10.07 -3.30
CA LEU A 16 -24.73 10.93 -2.35
C LEU A 16 -24.05 12.10 -3.07
N ARG A 17 -23.94 13.23 -2.37
CA ARG A 17 -23.24 14.44 -2.82
C ARG A 17 -21.96 14.63 -2.02
N LEU A 18 -20.86 14.89 -2.74
CA LEU A 18 -19.54 15.19 -2.22
C LEU A 18 -19.31 16.71 -2.19
N ALA A 19 -18.98 17.21 -1.02
CA ALA A 19 -18.32 18.50 -0.83
C ALA A 19 -16.86 18.26 -0.42
N ALA A 20 -15.91 18.99 -1.01
CA ALA A 20 -14.50 18.89 -0.69
C ALA A 20 -13.84 20.29 -0.70
N SER A 21 -13.00 20.56 0.29
CA SER A 21 -12.22 21.81 0.42
C SER A 21 -10.85 21.55 1.03
N GLY A 22 -9.97 22.56 1.00
CA GLY A 22 -8.60 22.47 1.51
C GLY A 22 -7.53 22.15 0.46
N PRO A 23 -6.30 21.81 0.89
CA PRO A 23 -5.17 21.58 -0.01
C PRO A 23 -5.46 20.44 -1.01
N PRO A 24 -5.20 20.66 -2.32
CA PRO A 24 -5.48 19.66 -3.34
C PRO A 24 -4.68 18.37 -3.17
N GLU A 25 -3.51 18.41 -2.53
CA GLU A 25 -2.68 17.25 -2.22
C GLU A 25 -3.38 16.29 -1.24
N LEU A 26 -4.11 16.83 -0.26
CA LEU A 26 -4.83 16.05 0.75
C LEU A 26 -6.26 15.70 0.30
N ALA A 27 -7.00 16.68 -0.26
CA ALA A 27 -8.39 16.48 -0.67
C ALA A 27 -8.52 15.72 -2.00
N GLY A 28 -7.56 15.92 -2.91
CA GLY A 28 -7.63 15.47 -4.30
C GLY A 28 -7.73 13.95 -4.46
N PRO A 29 -6.83 13.15 -3.86
CA PRO A 29 -6.87 11.69 -3.97
C PRO A 29 -8.19 11.11 -3.44
N ALA A 30 -8.64 11.54 -2.25
CA ALA A 30 -9.90 11.10 -1.67
C ALA A 30 -11.11 11.49 -2.54
N ALA A 31 -11.19 12.74 -2.99
CA ALA A 31 -12.27 13.20 -3.84
C ALA A 31 -12.31 12.50 -5.21
N ALA A 32 -11.17 12.04 -5.74
CA ALA A 32 -11.13 11.24 -6.97
C ALA A 32 -11.76 9.87 -6.75
N HIS A 33 -11.39 9.18 -5.67
CA HIS A 33 -11.91 7.86 -5.31
C HIS A 33 -13.42 7.90 -5.03
N LEU A 34 -13.89 8.87 -4.23
CA LEU A 34 -15.32 9.04 -3.95
C LEU A 34 -16.16 9.25 -5.22
N ARG A 35 -15.62 9.95 -6.23
CA ARG A 35 -16.29 10.10 -7.53
C ARG A 35 -16.30 8.80 -8.33
N LEU A 36 -15.20 8.03 -8.33
CA LEU A 36 -15.16 6.70 -8.97
C LEU A 36 -16.18 5.72 -8.35
N LEU A 37 -16.47 5.88 -7.06
CA LEU A 37 -17.48 5.14 -6.31
C LEU A 37 -18.91 5.67 -6.52
N GLY A 38 -19.12 6.73 -7.32
CA GLY A 38 -20.43 7.23 -7.74
C GLY A 38 -20.95 8.47 -6.99
N ALA A 39 -20.14 9.10 -6.14
CA ALA A 39 -20.58 10.34 -5.46
C ALA A 39 -20.69 11.51 -6.46
N GLY A 40 -21.86 12.16 -6.49
CA GLY A 40 -22.08 13.36 -7.29
C GLY A 40 -21.37 14.57 -6.68
N THR A 41 -20.88 15.51 -7.49
CA THR A 41 -20.22 16.71 -6.95
C THR A 41 -21.26 17.77 -6.57
N GLN A 42 -21.14 18.37 -5.38
CA GLN A 42 -21.98 19.51 -5.00
C GLN A 42 -21.49 20.79 -5.68
N THR A 43 -22.38 21.47 -6.42
CA THR A 43 -22.10 22.78 -7.02
C THR A 43 -22.18 23.86 -5.93
N GLY A 44 -21.01 24.33 -5.45
CA GLY A 44 -20.86 25.37 -4.45
C GLY A 44 -19.38 25.66 -4.16
N ARG A 45 -19.04 26.88 -3.72
CA ARG A 45 -17.64 27.35 -3.56
C ARG A 45 -16.79 26.38 -2.74
N THR A 46 -15.78 25.79 -3.38
CA THR A 46 -14.58 25.28 -2.73
C THR A 46 -13.90 26.46 -2.03
N GLY A 47 -14.08 26.59 -0.72
CA GLY A 47 -13.33 27.56 0.08
C GLY A 47 -11.89 27.09 0.29
N PRO A 48 -10.92 27.98 0.58
CA PRO A 48 -9.68 27.56 1.21
C PRO A 48 -10.06 26.83 2.51
N GLY A 49 -9.51 25.63 2.72
CA GLY A 49 -9.72 24.91 3.99
C GLY A 49 -9.22 25.76 5.15
N GLU A 50 -9.87 25.64 6.31
CA GLU A 50 -9.36 26.26 7.53
C GLU A 50 -8.03 25.58 7.91
N ASP A 51 -7.04 26.38 8.29
CA ASP A 51 -5.79 25.93 8.89
C ASP A 51 -4.98 24.88 8.10
N GLY A 52 -5.02 24.90 6.76
CA GLY A 52 -4.22 23.98 5.93
C GLY A 52 -4.68 22.51 5.98
N ALA A 53 -5.89 22.25 6.47
CA ALA A 53 -6.51 20.93 6.46
C ALA A 53 -7.46 20.78 5.26
N ALA A 54 -7.68 19.52 4.84
CA ALA A 54 -8.71 19.17 3.89
C ALA A 54 -9.98 18.68 4.61
N HIS A 55 -11.14 19.08 4.08
CA HIS A 55 -12.43 18.66 4.59
C HIS A 55 -13.23 18.01 3.47
N LEU A 56 -13.78 16.83 3.73
CA LEU A 56 -14.65 16.09 2.83
C LEU A 56 -15.98 15.83 3.53
N ALA A 57 -17.10 15.93 2.82
CA ALA A 57 -18.40 15.57 3.35
C ALA A 57 -19.25 14.83 2.32
N LEU A 58 -19.92 13.76 2.76
CA LEU A 58 -20.88 12.99 1.98
C LEU A 58 -22.27 13.15 2.61
N SER A 59 -23.25 13.52 1.80
CA SER A 59 -24.64 13.68 2.26
C SER A 59 -25.65 13.25 1.22
N GLY A 60 -26.85 12.84 1.65
CA GLY A 60 -27.94 12.43 0.77
C GLY A 60 -28.19 10.92 0.79
N ALA A 61 -29.03 10.44 -0.14
CA ALA A 61 -29.45 9.03 -0.24
C ALA A 61 -29.98 8.41 1.08
N GLY A 62 -30.57 9.21 1.97
CA GLY A 62 -31.10 8.75 3.27
C GLY A 62 -30.04 8.60 4.37
N PHE A 63 -28.77 8.94 4.10
CA PHE A 63 -27.71 9.01 5.10
C PHE A 63 -27.64 10.39 5.72
N SER A 64 -27.41 10.45 7.03
CA SER A 64 -26.96 11.69 7.68
C SER A 64 -25.54 12.01 7.19
N ALA A 65 -25.18 13.29 7.19
CA ALA A 65 -23.90 13.73 6.65
C ALA A 65 -22.72 13.08 7.38
N GLN A 66 -21.84 12.43 6.62
CA GLN A 66 -20.56 11.91 7.09
C GLN A 66 -19.47 12.89 6.68
N SER A 67 -18.49 13.14 7.54
CA SER A 67 -17.42 14.10 7.24
C SER A 67 -16.04 13.52 7.55
N ALA A 68 -15.04 13.96 6.80
CA ALA A 68 -13.64 13.67 7.07
C ALA A 68 -12.84 14.97 7.16
N HIS A 69 -11.96 15.04 8.15
CA HIS A 69 -10.98 16.09 8.36
C HIS A 69 -9.59 15.46 8.23
N VAL A 70 -8.80 16.01 7.31
CA VAL A 70 -7.55 15.42 6.83
C VAL A 70 -6.42 16.43 6.99
N THR A 71 -5.37 16.08 7.73
CA THR A 71 -4.23 16.97 8.00
C THR A 71 -2.90 16.35 7.55
N TRP A 72 -1.84 17.15 7.51
CA TRP A 72 -0.47 16.64 7.30
C TRP A 72 0.07 15.91 8.52
N ALA A 73 -0.26 16.38 9.73
CA ALA A 73 0.12 15.73 10.97
C ALA A 73 -0.96 15.86 12.05
N VAL A 74 -0.92 14.95 13.03
CA VAL A 74 -1.76 15.01 14.23
C VAL A 74 -1.36 16.22 15.08
N ASP A 75 -0.07 16.34 15.39
CA ASP A 75 0.48 17.51 16.06
C ASP A 75 0.85 18.59 15.04
N ARG A 76 0.11 19.70 15.08
CA ARG A 76 0.35 20.86 14.21
C ARG A 76 1.67 21.58 14.52
N ALA A 77 2.24 21.38 15.71
CA ALA A 77 3.52 21.95 16.10
C ALA A 77 4.73 21.10 15.65
N SER A 78 4.51 19.91 15.08
CA SER A 78 5.55 18.97 14.65
C SER A 78 6.46 19.48 13.51
N GLY A 79 6.04 20.53 12.81
CA GLY A 79 6.74 21.06 11.62
C GLY A 79 6.55 20.21 10.36
N ILE A 80 5.63 19.25 10.39
CA ILE A 80 5.24 18.43 9.24
C ILE A 80 4.12 19.16 8.49
N THR A 81 4.38 19.57 7.25
CA THR A 81 3.52 20.51 6.50
C THR A 81 3.20 20.07 5.08
N ASP A 82 3.89 19.05 4.56
CA ASP A 82 3.73 18.54 3.20
C ASP A 82 4.30 17.12 3.05
N GLU A 83 4.25 16.58 1.83
CA GLU A 83 4.73 15.24 1.52
C GLU A 83 6.21 15.03 1.85
N ALA A 84 7.09 15.99 1.55
CA ALA A 84 8.52 15.87 1.84
C ALA A 84 8.80 15.76 3.34
N THR A 85 8.15 16.64 4.11
CA THR A 85 8.30 16.68 5.57
C THR A 85 7.67 15.48 6.26
N VAL A 86 6.55 14.94 5.74
CA VAL A 86 5.98 13.66 6.20
C VAL A 86 6.94 12.50 5.95
N GLN A 87 7.48 12.38 4.72
CA GLN A 87 8.41 11.29 4.40
C GLN A 87 9.67 11.33 5.27
N ALA A 88 10.15 12.54 5.59
CA ALA A 88 11.29 12.75 6.46
C ALA A 88 11.03 12.31 7.91
N ALA A 89 9.89 12.74 8.47
CA ALA A 89 9.55 12.45 9.86
C ALA A 89 9.21 10.97 10.08
N THR A 90 8.50 10.34 9.14
CA THR A 90 7.94 9.00 9.32
C THR A 90 8.90 7.86 8.99
N GLY A 91 10.16 8.15 8.63
CA GLY A 91 11.15 7.14 8.28
C GLY A 91 11.04 6.58 6.86
N ILE A 92 10.08 7.04 6.04
CA ILE A 92 9.99 6.65 4.62
C ILE A 92 11.31 6.93 3.91
N MET A 93 11.92 8.10 4.15
CA MET A 93 13.20 8.45 3.53
C MET A 93 14.34 7.52 3.92
N ALA A 94 14.38 7.08 5.19
CA ALA A 94 15.37 6.12 5.66
C ALA A 94 15.21 4.78 4.96
N VAL A 95 13.99 4.22 4.97
CA VAL A 95 13.73 2.89 4.40
C VAL A 95 13.91 2.89 2.88
N HIS A 96 13.40 3.90 2.16
CA HIS A 96 13.61 4.04 0.71
C HIS A 96 15.10 4.18 0.37
N GLY A 97 15.82 4.93 1.20
CA GLY A 97 17.23 5.24 1.04
C GLY A 97 18.19 4.08 1.35
N ARG A 98 17.75 3.00 2.01
CA ARG A 98 18.61 1.86 2.36
C ARG A 98 19.39 1.32 1.16
N ARG A 99 18.74 1.23 -0.01
CA ARG A 99 19.39 0.81 -1.26
C ARG A 99 20.56 1.70 -1.67
N ASP A 100 20.44 3.00 -1.40
CA ASP A 100 21.41 4.02 -1.83
C ASP A 100 22.43 4.35 -0.71
N GLY A 101 22.24 3.80 0.50
CA GLY A 101 23.14 3.96 1.64
C GLY A 101 23.01 5.27 2.41
N ALA A 102 22.01 6.09 2.08
CA ALA A 102 21.68 7.32 2.79
C ALA A 102 20.18 7.63 2.64
N PRO A 103 19.57 8.39 3.57
CA PRO A 103 18.17 8.77 3.48
C PRO A 103 17.84 9.46 2.15
N ARG A 104 16.68 9.13 1.60
CA ARG A 104 16.28 9.62 0.28
C ARG A 104 14.77 9.68 0.09
N GLY A 105 14.28 10.78 -0.46
CA GLY A 105 12.85 10.96 -0.73
C GLY A 105 12.34 10.17 -1.94
N LEU A 106 11.09 9.72 -1.85
CA LEU A 106 10.31 9.26 -2.98
C LEU A 106 9.84 10.47 -3.79
N ALA A 107 10.14 10.50 -5.10
CA ALA A 107 9.70 11.57 -5.99
C ALA A 107 8.21 11.49 -6.40
N VAL A 108 7.42 10.67 -5.70
CA VAL A 108 5.96 10.53 -5.82
C VAL A 108 5.26 10.95 -4.54
N ASP A 109 4.01 11.36 -4.64
CA ASP A 109 3.20 11.83 -3.51
C ASP A 109 2.56 10.66 -2.75
N TYR A 110 3.41 9.82 -2.15
CA TYR A 110 3.02 8.53 -1.58
C TYR A 110 2.20 8.67 -0.30
N ALA A 111 2.65 9.47 0.67
CA ALA A 111 1.95 9.63 1.95
C ALA A 111 0.60 10.33 1.76
N ALA A 112 0.55 11.40 0.95
CA ALA A 112 -0.69 12.10 0.59
C ALA A 112 -1.68 11.16 -0.13
N THR A 113 -1.19 10.33 -1.06
CA THR A 113 -2.01 9.32 -1.74
C THR A 113 -2.59 8.31 -0.75
N ALA A 114 -1.76 7.73 0.11
CA ALA A 114 -2.21 6.79 1.15
C ALA A 114 -3.22 7.44 2.11
N THR A 115 -3.01 8.70 2.48
CA THR A 115 -3.91 9.48 3.34
C THR A 115 -5.29 9.66 2.70
N GLY A 116 -5.33 9.94 1.40
CA GLY A 116 -6.60 10.07 0.69
C GLY A 116 -7.38 8.77 0.65
N VAL A 117 -6.71 7.63 0.43
CA VAL A 117 -7.33 6.29 0.52
C VAL A 117 -7.86 6.04 1.93
N LEU A 118 -7.07 6.35 2.97
CA LEU A 118 -7.50 6.22 4.37
C LEU A 118 -8.72 7.09 4.69
N ALA A 119 -8.79 8.32 4.17
CA ALA A 119 -9.95 9.19 4.34
C ALA A 119 -11.22 8.59 3.72
N VAL A 120 -11.10 7.98 2.53
CA VAL A 120 -12.23 7.28 1.89
C VAL A 120 -12.65 6.04 2.67
N GLN A 121 -11.70 5.25 3.17
CA GLN A 121 -12.00 4.10 4.02
C GLN A 121 -12.80 4.52 5.26
N GLY A 122 -12.38 5.56 5.98
CA GLY A 122 -13.12 6.04 7.15
C GLY A 122 -14.54 6.49 6.80
N LEU A 123 -14.73 7.21 5.69
CA LEU A 123 -16.06 7.64 5.23
C LEU A 123 -16.94 6.45 4.83
N LEU A 124 -16.40 5.47 4.11
CA LEU A 124 -17.12 4.25 3.74
C LEU A 124 -17.49 3.43 4.98
N ALA A 125 -16.57 3.28 5.93
CA ALA A 125 -16.82 2.59 7.18
C ALA A 125 -17.94 3.29 7.97
N ALA A 126 -17.91 4.62 8.08
CA ALA A 126 -18.98 5.39 8.72
C ALA A 126 -20.35 5.19 8.04
N LEU A 127 -20.38 5.15 6.70
CA LEU A 127 -21.61 4.85 5.94
C LEU A 127 -22.10 3.41 6.17
N VAL A 128 -21.20 2.41 6.20
CA VAL A 128 -21.54 1.02 6.54
C VAL A 128 -22.12 0.95 7.96
N GLY A 129 -21.47 1.61 8.92
CA GLY A 129 -21.93 1.69 10.31
C GLY A 129 -23.33 2.30 10.41
N GLN A 130 -23.58 3.42 9.70
CA GLN A 130 -24.89 4.06 9.67
C GLN A 130 -25.97 3.21 8.98
N ALA A 131 -25.64 2.52 7.88
CA ALA A 131 -26.58 1.61 7.21
C ALA A 131 -27.04 0.47 8.15
N ARG A 132 -26.20 0.12 9.12
CA ARG A 132 -26.46 -0.88 10.16
C ARG A 132 -27.09 -0.30 11.44
N GLY A 133 -27.45 0.98 11.44
CA GLY A 133 -28.13 1.67 12.54
C GLY A 133 -27.24 2.50 13.46
N GLY A 134 -25.96 2.64 13.14
CA GLY A 134 -25.04 3.52 13.84
C GLY A 134 -25.28 5.01 13.58
N PRO A 135 -24.68 5.91 14.38
CA PRO A 135 -24.81 7.36 14.20
C PRO A 135 -24.00 7.86 12.98
N ALA A 136 -24.15 9.16 12.67
CA ALA A 136 -23.18 9.84 11.82
C ALA A 136 -21.84 9.96 12.55
N ALA A 137 -20.74 9.95 11.79
CA ALA A 137 -19.41 10.07 12.33
C ALA A 137 -18.61 11.18 11.64
N ARG A 138 -17.69 11.76 12.40
CA ARG A 138 -16.57 12.52 11.86
C ARG A 138 -15.32 11.64 11.85
N VAL A 139 -14.64 11.58 10.71
CA VAL A 139 -13.40 10.86 10.51
C VAL A 139 -12.24 11.85 10.56
N ASP A 140 -11.33 11.70 11.49
CA ASP A 140 -10.07 12.43 11.51
C ASP A 140 -8.93 11.48 11.07
N THR A 141 -8.12 11.90 10.09
CA THR A 141 -6.94 11.15 9.60
C THR A 141 -5.83 12.12 9.24
N SER A 142 -4.59 11.63 9.18
CA SER A 142 -3.43 12.48 8.91
C SER A 142 -2.33 11.77 8.13
N ALA A 143 -1.51 12.55 7.41
CA ALA A 143 -0.48 12.01 6.54
C ALA A 143 0.72 11.42 7.28
N ASP A 144 1.06 11.92 8.46
CA ASP A 144 2.03 11.29 9.36
C ASP A 144 1.61 9.88 9.79
N ARG A 145 0.34 9.65 10.13
CA ARG A 145 -0.20 8.31 10.43
C ARG A 145 -0.13 7.39 9.22
N ALA A 146 -0.48 7.90 8.04
CA ALA A 146 -0.33 7.16 6.78
C ALA A 146 1.15 6.78 6.52
N GLY A 147 2.08 7.69 6.79
CA GLY A 147 3.51 7.44 6.65
C GLY A 147 4.05 6.42 7.65
N LEU A 148 3.64 6.51 8.93
CA LEU A 148 3.98 5.50 9.95
C LEU A 148 3.44 4.12 9.56
N LEU A 149 2.18 4.04 9.11
CA LEU A 149 1.58 2.80 8.62
C LEU A 149 2.39 2.21 7.46
N ALA A 150 2.87 3.06 6.54
CA ALA A 150 3.67 2.63 5.40
C ALA A 150 5.01 2.01 5.77
N VAL A 151 5.58 2.41 6.91
CA VAL A 151 6.84 1.84 7.42
C VAL A 151 6.64 0.84 8.56
N SER A 152 5.40 0.55 8.95
CA SER A 152 5.06 -0.20 10.17
C SER A 152 5.82 -1.51 10.33
N GLN A 153 5.95 -2.33 9.28
CA GLN A 153 6.72 -3.58 9.33
C GLN A 153 8.22 -3.36 9.56
N TYR A 154 8.79 -2.27 9.04
CA TYR A 154 10.21 -1.94 9.19
C TYR A 154 10.48 -1.34 10.57
N LEU A 155 9.55 -0.52 11.08
CA LEU A 155 9.56 -0.02 12.45
C LEU A 155 9.46 -1.19 13.45
N ALA A 156 8.51 -2.10 13.26
CA ALA A 156 8.35 -3.25 14.12
C ALA A 156 9.61 -4.12 14.12
N ALA A 157 10.20 -4.37 12.94
CA ALA A 157 11.46 -5.10 12.84
C ALA A 157 12.63 -4.38 13.53
N ALA A 158 12.73 -3.06 13.39
CA ALA A 158 13.80 -2.27 14.02
C ALA A 158 13.69 -2.22 15.55
N GLY A 159 12.48 -2.35 16.11
CA GLY A 159 12.25 -2.37 17.57
C GLY A 159 12.09 -3.76 18.17
N ALA A 160 12.46 -4.81 17.44
CA ALA A 160 12.40 -6.20 17.88
C ALA A 160 13.58 -6.58 18.80
N ASP A 161 13.42 -7.66 19.57
CA ASP A 161 14.44 -8.09 20.55
C ASP A 161 15.63 -8.77 19.87
N GLU A 162 15.37 -9.48 18.78
CA GLU A 162 16.36 -10.17 17.97
C GLU A 162 16.85 -9.33 16.79
N GLY A 163 18.04 -9.65 16.27
CA GLY A 163 18.58 -9.01 15.06
C GLY A 163 17.95 -9.50 13.76
N GLU A 164 18.12 -8.71 12.70
CA GLU A 164 17.63 -9.04 11.37
C GLU A 164 18.22 -10.34 10.80
N ALA A 165 17.40 -11.08 10.05
CA ALA A 165 17.83 -12.30 9.38
C ALA A 165 18.71 -12.04 8.15
N ALA A 166 18.75 -10.82 7.63
CA ALA A 166 19.54 -10.46 6.46
C ALA A 166 20.26 -9.14 6.68
N GLU A 167 21.42 -9.00 6.05
CA GLU A 167 22.22 -7.78 6.11
C GLU A 167 21.45 -6.60 5.53
N ILE A 168 21.43 -5.49 6.27
CA ILE A 168 20.94 -4.20 5.79
C ILE A 168 22.14 -3.42 5.25
N ALA A 169 22.36 -3.53 3.94
CA ALA A 169 23.41 -2.81 3.25
C ALA A 169 22.94 -2.34 1.86
N PRO A 170 23.58 -1.30 1.28
CA PRO A 170 23.19 -0.75 -0.01
C PRO A 170 23.26 -1.76 -1.16
N GLY A 171 22.45 -1.51 -2.19
CA GLY A 171 22.41 -2.33 -3.40
C GLY A 171 21.09 -3.05 -3.64
N GLY A 172 21.01 -3.65 -4.82
CA GLY A 172 19.85 -4.39 -5.29
C GLY A 172 19.52 -4.09 -6.75
N PRO A 173 18.38 -4.60 -7.24
CA PRO A 173 17.91 -4.31 -8.59
C PRO A 173 17.49 -2.82 -8.74
N PRO A 174 17.34 -2.32 -9.98
CA PRO A 174 17.26 -3.06 -11.24
C PRO A 174 18.63 -3.55 -11.75
N PHE A 175 18.60 -4.64 -12.51
CA PHE A 175 19.73 -5.07 -13.33
C PHE A 175 19.75 -4.32 -14.67
N THR A 176 20.90 -4.35 -15.35
CA THR A 176 21.05 -3.76 -16.69
C THR A 176 21.58 -4.82 -17.64
N SER A 177 20.96 -4.98 -18.80
CA SER A 177 21.47 -5.79 -19.91
C SER A 177 22.59 -5.06 -20.70
N ALA A 178 23.25 -5.79 -21.59
CA ALA A 178 24.26 -5.25 -22.51
C ALA A 178 23.71 -4.16 -23.46
N ASP A 179 22.43 -4.26 -23.83
CA ASP A 179 21.72 -3.29 -24.68
C ASP A 179 21.06 -2.14 -23.91
N GLY A 180 21.35 -2.01 -22.61
CA GLY A 180 20.90 -0.89 -21.78
C GLY A 180 19.49 -1.03 -21.19
N THR A 181 18.85 -2.18 -21.37
CA THR A 181 17.54 -2.47 -20.78
C THR A 181 17.65 -2.63 -19.26
N LEU A 182 16.95 -1.77 -18.51
CA LEU A 182 16.77 -1.92 -17.06
C LEU A 182 15.66 -2.91 -16.76
N PHE A 183 15.86 -3.84 -15.83
CA PHE A 183 14.86 -4.85 -15.50
C PHE A 183 14.90 -5.34 -14.05
N GLU A 184 13.76 -5.83 -13.59
CA GLU A 184 13.57 -6.59 -12.36
C GLU A 184 13.59 -8.10 -12.65
N LEU A 185 14.02 -8.86 -11.65
CA LEU A 185 14.01 -10.32 -11.63
C LEU A 185 13.13 -10.78 -10.47
N GLU A 186 12.27 -11.76 -10.70
CA GLU A 186 11.45 -12.36 -9.66
C GLU A 186 11.41 -13.89 -9.76
N THR A 187 11.43 -14.55 -8.60
CA THR A 187 11.15 -15.97 -8.46
C THR A 187 10.84 -16.31 -7.01
N LEU A 188 10.02 -17.33 -6.79
CA LEU A 188 9.67 -17.84 -5.46
C LEU A 188 10.42 -19.14 -5.11
N ASP A 189 11.24 -19.65 -6.04
CA ASP A 189 11.92 -20.93 -5.91
C ASP A 189 13.46 -20.75 -5.95
N PRO A 190 14.20 -21.27 -4.94
CA PRO A 190 15.66 -21.19 -4.94
C PRO A 190 16.31 -21.95 -6.09
N GLY A 191 15.66 -23.00 -6.61
CA GLY A 191 16.12 -23.76 -7.78
C GLY A 191 16.06 -22.91 -9.05
N ALA A 192 14.94 -22.22 -9.27
CA ALA A 192 14.75 -21.29 -10.38
C ALA A 192 15.74 -20.12 -10.34
N TRP A 193 16.00 -19.56 -9.15
CA TRP A 193 17.07 -18.58 -8.95
C TRP A 193 18.43 -19.11 -9.42
N ALA A 194 18.84 -20.27 -8.91
CA ALA A 194 20.14 -20.84 -9.25
C ALA A 194 20.23 -21.21 -10.75
N ALA A 195 19.16 -21.73 -11.33
CA ALA A 195 19.10 -22.11 -12.73
C ALA A 195 19.19 -20.88 -13.66
N PHE A 196 18.47 -19.80 -13.37
CA PHE A 196 18.52 -18.55 -14.13
C PHE A 196 19.96 -18.02 -14.23
N TRP A 197 20.63 -17.88 -13.08
CA TRP A 197 21.97 -17.33 -13.06
C TRP A 197 23.02 -18.24 -13.68
N ARG A 198 22.88 -19.57 -13.55
CA ARG A 198 23.74 -20.53 -14.27
C ARG A 198 23.55 -20.45 -15.78
N ALA A 199 22.32 -20.25 -16.26
CA ALA A 199 22.05 -20.09 -17.69
C ALA A 199 22.74 -18.84 -18.28
N LEU A 200 23.02 -17.83 -17.45
CA LEU A 200 23.81 -16.64 -17.81
C LEU A 200 25.31 -16.76 -17.45
N ALA A 201 25.76 -17.94 -17.03
CA ALA A 201 27.12 -18.24 -16.61
C ALA A 201 27.65 -17.36 -15.46
N ALA A 202 26.78 -16.98 -14.50
CA ALA A 202 27.20 -16.26 -13.31
C ALA A 202 28.08 -17.14 -12.39
N PRO A 203 29.06 -16.56 -11.67
CA PRO A 203 29.88 -17.30 -10.70
C PRO A 203 29.06 -17.98 -9.60
N SER A 204 29.34 -19.25 -9.29
CA SER A 204 28.53 -20.05 -8.37
C SER A 204 28.47 -19.52 -6.94
N ASP A 205 29.53 -18.85 -6.49
CA ASP A 205 29.62 -18.14 -5.22
C ASP A 205 28.68 -16.92 -5.20
N ALA A 206 28.66 -16.13 -6.27
CA ALA A 206 27.74 -15.00 -6.41
C ALA A 206 26.26 -15.45 -6.43
N ILE A 207 25.96 -16.56 -7.11
CA ILE A 207 24.60 -17.15 -7.11
C ILE A 207 24.15 -17.49 -5.69
N ARG A 208 25.02 -18.17 -4.93
CA ARG A 208 24.72 -18.59 -3.55
C ARG A 208 24.56 -17.37 -2.63
N ALA A 209 25.49 -16.42 -2.72
CA ALA A 209 25.49 -15.23 -1.88
C ALA A 209 24.29 -14.31 -2.17
N GLY A 210 23.81 -14.24 -3.40
CA GLY A 210 22.68 -13.38 -3.77
C GLY A 210 21.30 -13.88 -3.34
N TRP A 211 21.12 -15.19 -3.06
CA TRP A 211 19.79 -15.74 -2.76
C TRP A 211 19.17 -15.16 -1.49
N ARG A 212 19.92 -15.08 -0.39
CA ARG A 212 19.38 -14.60 0.89
C ARG A 212 19.00 -13.11 0.83
N PRO A 213 19.84 -12.18 0.35
CA PRO A 213 19.43 -10.80 0.09
C PRO A 213 18.20 -10.72 -0.83
N PHE A 214 18.14 -11.56 -1.87
CA PHE A 214 17.01 -11.55 -2.80
C PHE A 214 15.71 -11.95 -2.10
N GLN A 215 15.74 -13.03 -1.33
CA GLN A 215 14.59 -13.56 -0.59
C GLN A 215 14.06 -12.54 0.43
N PHE A 216 14.95 -11.83 1.12
CA PHE A 216 14.60 -10.90 2.21
C PHE A 216 14.40 -9.45 1.76
N ARG A 217 14.60 -9.10 0.48
CA ARG A 217 14.55 -7.69 0.03
C ARG A 217 13.24 -6.96 0.31
N TYR A 218 12.11 -7.68 0.31
CA TYR A 218 10.81 -7.12 0.68
C TYR A 218 10.71 -6.78 2.17
N ALA A 219 11.47 -7.49 3.01
CA ALA A 219 11.50 -7.31 4.46
C ALA A 219 12.49 -6.22 4.86
N THR A 220 13.63 -6.11 4.18
CA THR A 220 14.71 -5.18 4.53
C THR A 220 14.71 -3.87 3.74
N ALA A 221 13.98 -3.80 2.62
CA ALA A 221 14.03 -2.70 1.65
C ALA A 221 15.44 -2.40 1.08
N CYS A 222 16.29 -3.42 1.04
CA CYS A 222 17.58 -3.41 0.37
C CYS A 222 17.97 -4.83 -0.03
N ALA A 223 18.91 -4.97 -0.95
CA ALA A 223 19.40 -6.28 -1.38
C ALA A 223 20.86 -6.18 -1.81
N PRO A 224 21.84 -6.27 -0.88
CA PRO A 224 23.26 -6.15 -1.21
C PRO A 224 23.73 -7.34 -2.06
N PHE A 225 23.47 -7.27 -3.36
CA PHE A 225 23.83 -8.32 -4.30
C PHE A 225 25.32 -8.30 -4.60
N PRO A 226 25.94 -9.48 -4.80
CA PRO A 226 27.29 -9.55 -5.34
C PRO A 226 27.37 -8.80 -6.67
N GLY A 227 28.35 -7.90 -6.80
CA GLY A 227 28.55 -7.10 -8.03
C GLY A 227 28.70 -7.96 -9.29
N ALA A 228 29.21 -9.18 -9.15
CA ALA A 228 29.31 -10.17 -10.23
C ALA A 228 27.95 -10.49 -10.89
N LEU A 229 26.83 -10.43 -10.17
CA LEU A 229 25.50 -10.63 -10.75
C LEU A 229 25.14 -9.48 -11.71
N HIS A 230 25.43 -8.23 -11.33
CA HIS A 230 25.24 -7.06 -12.21
C HIS A 230 26.20 -7.09 -13.40
N THR A 231 27.46 -7.47 -13.20
CA THR A 231 28.42 -7.64 -14.31
C THR A 231 27.96 -8.73 -15.28
N THR A 232 27.42 -9.83 -14.76
CA THR A 232 26.89 -10.93 -15.59
C THR A 232 25.77 -10.43 -16.49
N THR A 233 24.76 -9.72 -15.96
CA THR A 233 23.65 -9.24 -16.81
C THR A 233 24.11 -8.24 -17.86
N ARG A 234 25.13 -7.40 -17.56
CA ARG A 234 25.70 -6.43 -18.51
C ARG A 234 26.46 -7.08 -19.67
N ALA A 235 26.78 -8.37 -19.59
CA ALA A 235 27.41 -9.13 -20.67
C ALA A 235 26.40 -9.78 -21.63
N HIS A 236 25.10 -9.76 -21.32
CA HIS A 236 24.05 -10.44 -22.11
C HIS A 236 23.00 -9.46 -22.63
N THR A 237 22.51 -9.68 -23.85
CA THR A 237 21.39 -8.91 -24.41
C THR A 237 20.10 -9.17 -23.64
N TRP A 238 19.15 -8.24 -23.72
CA TRP A 238 17.85 -8.41 -23.10
C TRP A 238 17.13 -9.67 -23.61
N GLN A 239 17.27 -9.98 -24.89
CA GLN A 239 16.72 -11.21 -25.48
C GLN A 239 17.29 -12.46 -24.80
N ARG A 240 18.62 -12.55 -24.64
CA ARG A 240 19.26 -13.70 -23.99
C ARG A 240 18.82 -13.85 -22.54
N ILE A 241 18.66 -12.75 -21.81
CA ILE A 241 18.16 -12.72 -20.43
C ILE A 241 16.73 -13.26 -20.34
N ARG A 242 15.84 -12.86 -21.25
CA ARG A 242 14.47 -13.37 -21.31
C ARG A 242 14.41 -14.87 -21.62
N GLU A 243 15.24 -15.34 -22.55
CA GLU A 243 15.34 -16.77 -22.88
C GLU A 243 15.83 -17.59 -21.69
N ALA A 244 16.81 -17.07 -20.93
CA ALA A 244 17.26 -17.70 -19.70
C ALA A 244 16.14 -17.80 -18.66
N ALA A 245 15.40 -16.72 -18.42
CA ALA A 245 14.28 -16.71 -17.47
C ALA A 245 13.17 -17.71 -17.85
N ALA A 246 12.74 -17.69 -19.12
CA ALA A 246 11.68 -18.57 -19.63
C ALA A 246 12.02 -20.06 -19.47
N GLY A 247 13.30 -20.44 -19.55
CA GLY A 247 13.76 -21.82 -19.39
C GLY A 247 13.93 -22.29 -17.94
N THR A 248 13.81 -21.41 -16.93
CA THR A 248 14.23 -21.72 -15.55
C THR A 248 13.16 -21.48 -14.49
N GLY A 249 11.96 -21.03 -14.85
CA GLY A 249 10.90 -20.68 -13.88
C GLY A 249 11.16 -19.38 -13.11
N ALA A 250 12.13 -18.59 -13.57
CA ALA A 250 12.30 -17.22 -13.13
C ALA A 250 11.56 -16.29 -14.09
N GLU A 251 11.22 -15.09 -13.63
CA GLU A 251 10.58 -14.09 -14.47
C GLU A 251 11.37 -12.79 -14.45
N VAL A 252 11.42 -12.11 -15.59
CA VAL A 252 12.09 -10.82 -15.75
C VAL A 252 11.11 -9.78 -16.28
N CYS A 253 11.15 -8.58 -15.73
CA CYS A 253 10.29 -7.48 -16.14
C CYS A 253 11.12 -6.24 -16.45
N ARG A 254 11.04 -5.76 -17.70
CA ARG A 254 11.64 -4.48 -18.07
C ARG A 254 10.99 -3.34 -17.26
N LEU A 255 11.79 -2.40 -16.77
CA LEU A 255 11.31 -1.13 -16.25
C LEU A 255 10.70 -0.33 -17.40
N ARG A 256 9.40 -0.07 -17.31
CA ARG A 256 8.69 0.78 -18.27
C ARG A 256 8.78 2.24 -17.87
N THR A 257 8.64 3.12 -18.85
CA THR A 257 8.59 4.57 -18.62
C THR A 257 7.16 5.01 -18.32
N LEU A 258 7.02 6.20 -17.72
CA LEU A 258 5.75 6.88 -17.50
C LEU A 258 5.04 7.22 -18.81
N ALA A 259 5.80 7.51 -19.87
CA ALA A 259 5.25 7.74 -21.20
C ALA A 259 4.61 6.46 -21.76
N GLU A 260 5.29 5.32 -21.65
CA GLU A 260 4.72 4.03 -22.05
C GLU A 260 3.50 3.67 -21.19
N ARG A 261 3.54 3.92 -19.87
CA ARG A 261 2.39 3.67 -19.01
C ARG A 261 1.21 4.57 -19.37
N ALA A 262 1.44 5.85 -19.63
CA ALA A 262 0.38 6.80 -19.98
C ALA A 262 -0.36 6.41 -21.27
N ALA A 263 0.34 5.78 -22.22
CA ALA A 263 -0.24 5.26 -23.46
C ALA A 263 -1.07 3.97 -23.25
N GLU A 264 -0.72 3.13 -22.27
CA GLU A 264 -1.43 1.88 -21.96
C GLU A 264 -2.56 2.06 -20.94
N HIS A 265 -2.51 3.08 -20.08
CA HIS A 265 -3.44 3.26 -18.98
C HIS A 265 -4.88 3.49 -19.49
N ASP A 266 -5.74 2.51 -19.18
CA ASP A 266 -7.15 2.40 -19.57
C ASP A 266 -8.10 3.36 -18.84
N GLY A 267 -7.64 4.04 -17.78
CA GLY A 267 -8.48 4.89 -16.93
C GLY A 267 -9.48 4.14 -16.06
N ALA A 268 -9.34 2.81 -15.94
CA ALA A 268 -10.20 2.01 -15.08
C ALA A 268 -10.00 2.37 -13.60
N ALA A 269 -11.04 2.14 -12.81
CA ALA A 269 -10.94 2.26 -11.36
C ALA A 269 -9.92 1.26 -10.81
N PRO A 270 -9.28 1.56 -9.67
CA PRO A 270 -8.30 0.66 -9.04
C PRO A 270 -8.90 -0.64 -8.47
N TRP A 271 -10.23 -0.74 -8.40
CA TRP A 271 -10.99 -1.93 -8.03
C TRP A 271 -12.19 -2.15 -8.97
N GLU A 272 -12.71 -3.37 -8.96
CA GLU A 272 -13.96 -3.78 -9.59
C GLU A 272 -14.95 -4.25 -8.52
N LEU A 273 -16.23 -3.87 -8.68
CA LEU A 273 -17.34 -4.21 -7.78
C LEU A 273 -18.45 -4.87 -8.61
N ALA A 274 -18.72 -6.15 -8.35
CA ALA A 274 -19.72 -6.92 -9.08
C ALA A 274 -20.74 -7.56 -8.10
N PRO A 275 -21.91 -6.93 -7.89
CA PRO A 275 -22.98 -7.50 -7.07
C PRO A 275 -23.51 -8.82 -7.64
N TYR A 276 -23.92 -9.73 -6.76
CA TYR A 276 -24.54 -11.00 -7.16
C TYR A 276 -26.00 -10.83 -7.65
N GLY A 277 -26.49 -11.84 -8.37
CA GLY A 277 -27.83 -11.83 -8.98
C GLY A 277 -29.00 -11.91 -7.99
N SER A 278 -28.83 -12.57 -6.86
CA SER A 278 -29.86 -12.76 -5.82
C SER A 278 -29.55 -11.99 -4.54
N GLY A 279 -30.58 -11.41 -3.92
CA GLY A 279 -30.45 -10.75 -2.62
C GLY A 279 -30.83 -11.62 -1.44
N HIS A 280 -30.31 -11.28 -0.27
CA HIS A 280 -30.64 -11.88 1.01
C HIS A 280 -30.65 -10.81 2.11
N ARG A 281 -31.46 -11.04 3.15
CA ARG A 281 -31.64 -10.08 4.25
C ARG A 281 -30.77 -10.51 5.42
N ILE A 282 -29.81 -9.67 5.79
CA ILE A 282 -28.81 -9.97 6.84
C ILE A 282 -29.34 -9.50 8.21
N PRO A 283 -29.18 -10.30 9.28
CA PRO A 283 -29.44 -9.86 10.65
C PRO A 283 -28.63 -8.61 11.03
N ARG A 284 -29.19 -7.73 11.87
CA ARG A 284 -28.57 -6.44 12.21
C ARG A 284 -28.10 -6.43 13.67
N VAL A 285 -26.84 -6.06 13.87
CA VAL A 285 -26.31 -5.57 15.14
C VAL A 285 -26.07 -4.07 14.96
N THR A 286 -26.48 -3.26 15.94
CA THR A 286 -26.28 -1.80 15.91
C THR A 286 -24.84 -1.45 16.32
N PRO A 287 -24.00 -0.90 15.43
CA PRO A 287 -22.64 -0.49 15.76
C PRO A 287 -22.58 0.92 16.39
N THR A 288 -21.43 1.28 16.98
CA THR A 288 -21.14 2.65 17.44
C THR A 288 -20.27 3.39 16.43
N ALA A 289 -20.17 4.72 16.54
CA ALA A 289 -19.31 5.54 15.66
C ALA A 289 -17.85 5.07 15.64
N ALA A 290 -17.30 4.75 16.82
CA ALA A 290 -15.90 4.38 16.99
C ALA A 290 -15.56 2.97 16.43
N ARG A 291 -16.55 2.09 16.25
CA ARG A 291 -16.36 0.72 15.75
C ARG A 291 -17.41 0.41 14.68
N PRO A 292 -17.31 1.04 13.49
CA PRO A 292 -18.34 0.95 12.46
C PRO A 292 -18.57 -0.48 11.94
N LEU A 293 -17.55 -1.35 12.01
CA LEU A 293 -17.63 -2.73 11.55
C LEU A 293 -17.87 -3.75 12.67
N ALA A 294 -18.17 -3.28 13.90
CA ALA A 294 -18.45 -4.18 15.03
C ALA A 294 -19.52 -5.22 14.68
N GLY A 295 -19.25 -6.48 15.01
CA GLY A 295 -20.14 -7.62 14.73
C GLY A 295 -20.12 -8.10 13.28
N LEU A 296 -19.19 -7.64 12.44
CA LEU A 296 -18.92 -8.26 11.14
C LEU A 296 -17.75 -9.24 11.26
N THR A 297 -17.85 -10.39 10.58
CA THR A 297 -16.79 -11.41 10.56
C THR A 297 -16.03 -11.41 9.23
N VAL A 298 -14.71 -11.34 9.28
CA VAL A 298 -13.81 -11.39 8.10
C VAL A 298 -12.97 -12.66 8.15
N LEU A 299 -13.13 -13.54 7.17
CA LEU A 299 -12.21 -14.66 6.94
C LEU A 299 -11.10 -14.21 6.02
N GLU A 300 -9.85 -14.24 6.48
CA GLU A 300 -8.69 -13.80 5.71
C GLU A 300 -7.72 -14.95 5.43
N ALA A 301 -7.57 -15.31 4.16
CA ALA A 301 -6.63 -16.33 3.68
C ALA A 301 -5.48 -15.71 2.85
N GLY A 302 -4.89 -14.64 3.35
CA GLY A 302 -3.84 -13.88 2.67
C GLY A 302 -2.42 -14.26 3.09
N ARG A 303 -1.45 -13.93 2.23
CA ARG A 303 -0.01 -14.10 2.48
C ARG A 303 0.73 -12.78 2.30
N ARG A 304 1.90 -12.67 2.93
CA ARG A 304 2.78 -11.49 2.88
C ARG A 304 2.11 -10.23 3.43
N ILE A 305 1.86 -9.21 2.60
CA ILE A 305 1.53 -7.86 3.08
C ILE A 305 0.12 -7.44 2.65
N GLN A 306 -0.19 -7.47 1.34
CA GLN A 306 -1.39 -6.82 0.79
C GLN A 306 -2.72 -7.26 1.46
N ALA A 307 -3.08 -8.55 1.39
CA ALA A 307 -4.31 -9.05 2.02
C ALA A 307 -4.26 -9.02 3.55
N PRO A 308 -3.16 -9.41 4.22
CA PRO A 308 -3.05 -9.28 5.68
C PRO A 308 -3.26 -7.84 6.18
N LEU A 309 -2.68 -6.84 5.50
CA LEU A 309 -2.87 -5.43 5.83
C LEU A 309 -4.31 -4.98 5.62
N ALA A 310 -4.94 -5.37 4.51
CA ALA A 310 -6.34 -5.04 4.26
C ALA A 310 -7.26 -5.57 5.36
N ALA A 311 -7.08 -6.84 5.78
CA ALA A 311 -7.83 -7.39 6.91
C ALA A 311 -7.49 -6.74 8.24
N HIS A 312 -6.24 -6.38 8.48
CA HIS A 312 -5.84 -5.66 9.69
C HIS A 312 -6.60 -4.34 9.83
N LEU A 313 -6.69 -3.56 8.75
CA LEU A 313 -7.45 -2.31 8.70
C LEU A 313 -8.94 -2.51 8.97
N LEU A 314 -9.55 -3.57 8.44
CA LEU A 314 -10.94 -3.92 8.75
C LEU A 314 -11.12 -4.28 10.24
N GLY A 315 -10.12 -4.95 10.83
CA GLY A 315 -10.07 -5.25 12.27
C GLY A 315 -9.98 -4.00 13.13
N LEU A 316 -9.15 -3.02 12.75
CA LEU A 316 -9.04 -1.73 13.46
C LEU A 316 -10.36 -0.93 13.38
N LEU A 317 -11.15 -1.09 12.31
CA LEU A 317 -12.51 -0.55 12.20
C LEU A 317 -13.57 -1.35 12.98
N GLY A 318 -13.16 -2.43 13.64
CA GLY A 318 -13.96 -3.18 14.61
C GLY A 318 -14.47 -4.55 14.14
N ALA A 319 -14.12 -5.01 12.95
CA ALA A 319 -14.50 -6.34 12.48
C ALA A 319 -13.75 -7.46 13.23
N ASP A 320 -14.40 -8.61 13.41
CA ASP A 320 -13.77 -9.81 13.95
C ASP A 320 -13.04 -10.56 12.83
N VAL A 321 -11.71 -10.53 12.85
CA VAL A 321 -10.88 -11.10 11.78
C VAL A 321 -10.37 -12.48 12.20
N ILE A 322 -10.70 -13.48 11.39
CA ILE A 322 -10.24 -14.86 11.52
C ILE A 322 -9.29 -15.17 10.36
N ARG A 323 -8.02 -15.34 10.68
CA ARG A 323 -6.98 -15.69 9.73
C ARG A 323 -7.00 -17.19 9.45
N ILE A 324 -7.08 -17.55 8.18
CA ILE A 324 -7.01 -18.93 7.68
C ILE A 324 -5.54 -19.25 7.39
N GLU A 325 -4.89 -19.99 8.27
CA GLU A 325 -3.48 -20.37 8.13
C GLU A 325 -3.34 -21.79 7.54
N PRO A 326 -2.31 -22.04 6.72
CA PRO A 326 -2.01 -23.39 6.26
C PRO A 326 -1.50 -24.27 7.42
N PRO A 327 -1.44 -25.60 7.24
CA PRO A 327 -0.83 -26.50 8.19
C PRO A 327 0.58 -26.06 8.62
N GLY A 328 0.81 -25.93 9.93
CA GLY A 328 2.05 -25.41 10.51
C GLY A 328 2.10 -23.88 10.64
N GLY A 329 1.02 -23.18 10.31
CA GLY A 329 0.87 -21.73 10.44
C GLY A 329 1.46 -20.92 9.28
N ASP A 330 1.32 -19.59 9.35
CA ASP A 330 1.97 -18.68 8.41
C ASP A 330 3.51 -18.73 8.56
N PRO A 331 4.28 -19.04 7.49
CA PRO A 331 5.74 -19.01 7.54
C PRO A 331 6.34 -17.68 8.00
N LEU A 332 5.65 -16.56 7.77
CA LEU A 332 6.09 -15.24 8.23
C LEU A 332 6.14 -15.16 9.75
N ARG A 333 5.33 -15.94 10.49
CA ARG A 333 5.25 -15.93 11.96
C ARG A 333 6.60 -16.23 12.63
N GLY A 334 7.42 -17.09 12.01
CA GLY A 334 8.75 -17.46 12.51
C GLY A 334 9.92 -16.68 11.89
N MET A 335 9.66 -15.66 11.05
CA MET A 335 10.71 -14.95 10.34
C MET A 335 11.35 -13.85 11.20
N PRO A 336 12.68 -13.85 11.42
CA PRO A 336 13.32 -12.81 12.23
C PRO A 336 13.25 -11.41 11.58
N PRO A 337 13.42 -10.35 12.39
CA PRO A 337 13.62 -10.38 13.82
C PRO A 337 12.29 -10.65 14.53
N THR A 338 12.39 -11.22 15.74
CA THR A 338 11.24 -11.59 16.54
C THR A 338 11.15 -10.74 17.81
N SER A 339 9.91 -10.52 18.25
CA SER A 339 9.56 -9.99 19.57
C SER A 339 8.82 -11.07 20.32
N SER A 340 9.33 -11.47 21.48
CA SER A 340 8.80 -12.62 22.23
C SER A 340 8.65 -13.90 21.38
N GLY A 341 9.61 -14.17 20.47
CA GLY A 341 9.63 -15.37 19.62
C GLY A 341 8.65 -15.34 18.43
N ILE A 342 7.94 -14.24 18.20
CA ILE A 342 7.06 -14.04 17.04
C ILE A 342 7.65 -12.96 16.14
N SER A 343 7.65 -13.17 14.83
CA SER A 343 8.11 -12.17 13.86
C SER A 343 7.44 -10.81 14.10
N ALA A 344 8.24 -9.78 14.31
CA ALA A 344 7.73 -8.42 14.52
C ALA A 344 6.96 -7.90 13.29
N ARG A 345 7.33 -8.38 12.08
CA ARG A 345 6.61 -8.08 10.83
C ARG A 345 5.25 -8.76 10.78
N TRP A 346 5.17 -10.00 11.26
CA TRP A 346 3.90 -10.70 11.37
C TRP A 346 2.97 -9.96 12.34
N LEU A 347 3.50 -9.53 13.50
CA LEU A 347 2.76 -8.75 14.50
C LEU A 347 2.22 -7.43 13.93
N ALA A 348 3.04 -6.69 13.18
CA ALA A 348 2.62 -5.44 12.53
C ALA A 348 1.43 -5.57 11.58
N LEU A 349 1.15 -6.78 11.06
CA LEU A 349 0.09 -7.04 10.08
C LEU A 349 -1.07 -7.88 10.63
N ASN A 350 -0.90 -8.55 11.78
CA ASN A 350 -1.83 -9.56 12.24
C ASN A 350 -2.25 -9.43 13.71
N ARG A 351 -1.78 -8.39 14.40
CA ARG A 351 -2.25 -8.10 15.76
C ARG A 351 -3.77 -7.91 15.80
N GLY A 352 -4.39 -8.47 16.83
CA GLY A 352 -5.85 -8.43 17.03
C GLY A 352 -6.62 -9.49 16.24
N LYS A 353 -5.98 -10.24 15.33
CA LYS A 353 -6.63 -11.33 14.59
C LYS A 353 -6.61 -12.63 15.40
N THR A 354 -7.67 -13.40 15.29
CA THR A 354 -7.63 -14.82 15.66
C THR A 354 -7.15 -15.64 14.46
N ALA A 355 -6.67 -16.87 14.68
CA ALA A 355 -6.20 -17.74 13.61
C ALA A 355 -6.76 -19.14 13.74
N VAL A 356 -7.02 -19.77 12.60
CA VAL A 356 -7.43 -21.17 12.50
C VAL A 356 -6.63 -21.86 11.41
N GLU A 357 -6.17 -23.08 11.69
CA GLU A 357 -5.49 -23.92 10.72
C GLU A 357 -6.51 -24.63 9.80
N ILE A 358 -6.32 -24.48 8.49
CA ILE A 358 -7.13 -25.08 7.40
C ILE A 358 -6.19 -25.46 6.26
N ASP A 359 -6.09 -26.76 5.94
CA ASP A 359 -5.46 -27.20 4.70
C ASP A 359 -6.41 -27.03 3.51
N ILE A 360 -6.26 -25.91 2.79
CA ILE A 360 -7.05 -25.66 1.57
C ILE A 360 -6.85 -26.74 0.48
N LYS A 361 -5.82 -27.59 0.56
CA LYS A 361 -5.63 -28.73 -0.35
C LYS A 361 -6.46 -29.95 0.05
N SER A 362 -6.84 -30.08 1.32
CA SER A 362 -7.72 -31.13 1.81
C SER A 362 -9.19 -30.82 1.46
N ALA A 363 -9.89 -31.80 0.88
CA ALA A 363 -11.31 -31.63 0.55
C ALA A 363 -12.19 -31.47 1.80
N GLU A 364 -11.79 -32.03 2.93
CA GLU A 364 -12.49 -31.89 4.21
C GLU A 364 -12.37 -30.48 4.76
N ASP A 365 -11.16 -29.95 4.80
CA ASP A 365 -10.90 -28.60 5.30
C ASP A 365 -11.49 -27.52 4.39
N ARG A 366 -11.58 -27.77 3.08
CA ARG A 366 -12.35 -26.90 2.19
C ARG A 366 -13.83 -26.87 2.54
N ARG A 367 -14.45 -28.01 2.90
CA ARG A 367 -15.85 -28.02 3.37
C ARG A 367 -16.00 -27.26 4.69
N ARG A 368 -15.02 -27.39 5.60
CA ARG A 368 -14.98 -26.62 6.85
C ARG A 368 -14.91 -25.12 6.59
N LEU A 369 -14.03 -24.69 5.67
CA LEU A 369 -13.92 -23.29 5.26
C LEU A 369 -15.21 -22.76 4.62
N LEU A 370 -15.87 -23.55 3.77
CA LEU A 370 -17.18 -23.21 3.21
C LEU A 370 -18.24 -23.03 4.31
N GLY A 371 -18.23 -23.89 5.33
CA GLY A 371 -19.10 -23.76 6.50
C GLY A 371 -18.85 -22.47 7.28
N MET A 372 -17.59 -22.09 7.48
CA MET A 372 -17.23 -20.81 8.10
C MET A 372 -17.68 -19.62 7.23
N ALA A 373 -17.51 -19.71 5.91
CA ALA A 373 -17.91 -18.67 4.98
C ALA A 373 -19.43 -18.48 4.88
N ALA A 374 -20.22 -19.50 5.24
CA ALA A 374 -21.67 -19.43 5.30
C ALA A 374 -22.17 -18.35 6.30
N GLU A 375 -21.39 -18.08 7.34
CA GLU A 375 -21.72 -17.12 8.41
C GLU A 375 -20.88 -15.83 8.36
N ALA A 376 -19.87 -15.78 7.50
CA ALA A 376 -18.98 -14.63 7.39
C ALA A 376 -19.59 -13.48 6.58
N ASP A 377 -19.08 -12.27 6.80
CA ASP A 377 -19.42 -11.09 6.02
C ASP A 377 -18.48 -10.89 4.83
N VAL A 378 -17.20 -11.24 5.03
CA VAL A 378 -16.13 -11.06 4.06
C VAL A 378 -15.27 -12.32 3.99
N PHE A 379 -14.96 -12.76 2.77
CA PHE A 379 -13.86 -13.69 2.52
C PHE A 379 -12.79 -12.97 1.70
N LEU A 380 -11.58 -12.82 2.23
CA LEU A 380 -10.50 -12.05 1.63
C LEU A 380 -9.27 -12.94 1.39
N HIS A 381 -8.75 -12.94 0.16
CA HIS A 381 -7.53 -13.69 -0.18
C HIS A 381 -6.67 -12.99 -1.26
N ASN A 382 -5.40 -13.39 -1.37
CA ASN A 382 -4.48 -12.94 -2.43
C ASN A 382 -3.74 -14.12 -3.08
N TRP A 383 -4.44 -15.22 -3.31
CA TRP A 383 -3.86 -16.39 -3.97
C TRP A 383 -3.47 -16.10 -5.43
N ALA A 384 -2.61 -16.95 -5.98
CA ALA A 384 -2.27 -16.88 -7.40
C ALA A 384 -3.55 -16.88 -8.27
N PRO A 385 -3.60 -16.12 -9.37
CA PRO A 385 -4.74 -16.10 -10.28
C PRO A 385 -5.19 -17.51 -10.68
N GLY A 386 -6.50 -17.75 -10.69
CA GLY A 386 -7.09 -19.07 -10.98
C GLY A 386 -7.08 -20.06 -9.81
N LYS A 387 -6.26 -19.84 -8.78
CA LYS A 387 -6.12 -20.83 -7.70
C LYS A 387 -7.39 -21.06 -6.88
N ALA A 388 -8.18 -20.02 -6.66
CA ALA A 388 -9.45 -20.14 -5.95
C ALA A 388 -10.43 -21.05 -6.71
N ALA A 389 -10.54 -20.88 -8.04
CA ALA A 389 -11.40 -21.71 -8.89
C ALA A 389 -10.92 -23.17 -8.94
N GLU A 390 -9.61 -23.40 -9.04
CA GLU A 390 -9.04 -24.77 -8.95
C GLU A 390 -9.40 -25.48 -7.64
N LEU A 391 -9.57 -24.72 -6.56
CA LEU A 391 -9.86 -25.24 -5.23
C LEU A 391 -11.38 -25.33 -4.95
N GLY A 392 -12.24 -24.80 -5.82
CA GLY A 392 -13.68 -24.68 -5.53
C GLY A 392 -13.97 -23.71 -4.38
N LEU A 393 -13.22 -22.60 -4.34
CA LEU A 393 -13.29 -21.55 -3.33
C LEU A 393 -13.37 -20.17 -3.97
N ASP A 394 -13.84 -20.07 -5.22
CA ASP A 394 -14.02 -18.78 -5.87
C ASP A 394 -15.34 -18.10 -5.46
N HIS A 395 -15.58 -16.91 -6.01
CA HIS A 395 -16.78 -16.14 -5.71
C HIS A 395 -18.10 -16.87 -6.03
N GLN A 396 -18.15 -17.73 -7.05
CA GLN A 396 -19.36 -18.48 -7.40
C GLN A 396 -19.59 -19.61 -6.40
N ASP A 397 -18.52 -20.32 -6.04
CA ASP A 397 -18.58 -21.39 -5.04
C ASP A 397 -19.05 -20.86 -3.69
N LEU A 398 -18.45 -19.76 -3.23
CA LEU A 398 -18.76 -19.15 -1.93
C LEU A 398 -20.11 -18.42 -1.93
N ALA A 399 -20.52 -17.80 -3.05
CA ALA A 399 -21.87 -17.25 -3.17
C ALA A 399 -22.96 -18.33 -3.11
N GLY A 400 -22.65 -19.57 -3.50
CA GLY A 400 -23.55 -20.72 -3.39
C GLY A 400 -23.93 -21.06 -1.94
N VAL A 401 -23.01 -20.87 -0.99
CA VAL A 401 -23.26 -21.08 0.45
C VAL A 401 -23.66 -19.80 1.18
N ASN A 402 -23.20 -18.63 0.69
CA ASN A 402 -23.51 -17.33 1.26
C ASN A 402 -23.74 -16.27 0.17
N PRO A 403 -24.99 -16.08 -0.30
CA PRO A 403 -25.35 -15.08 -1.31
C PRO A 403 -25.16 -13.63 -0.85
N ALA A 404 -24.88 -13.40 0.44
CA ALA A 404 -24.62 -12.08 1.02
C ALA A 404 -23.12 -11.79 1.20
N LEU A 405 -22.24 -12.74 0.92
CA LEU A 405 -20.80 -12.61 1.14
C LEU A 405 -20.20 -11.49 0.29
N VAL A 406 -19.33 -10.68 0.90
CA VAL A 406 -18.37 -9.88 0.14
C VAL A 406 -17.13 -10.76 -0.12
N TYR A 407 -17.04 -11.30 -1.32
CA TYR A 407 -15.84 -12.03 -1.75
C TYR A 407 -14.81 -11.03 -2.25
N ALA A 408 -13.61 -11.03 -1.66
CA ALA A 408 -12.57 -10.06 -1.97
C ALA A 408 -11.27 -10.75 -2.43
N TYR A 409 -10.85 -10.40 -3.64
CA TYR A 409 -9.56 -10.78 -4.18
C TYR A 409 -8.64 -9.56 -4.29
N THR A 410 -7.44 -9.67 -3.71
CA THR A 410 -6.39 -8.65 -3.86
C THR A 410 -5.20 -9.27 -4.60
N GLY A 411 -5.06 -8.93 -5.89
CA GLY A 411 -4.08 -9.55 -6.79
C GLY A 411 -2.96 -8.62 -7.24
N GLY A 412 -2.03 -9.14 -8.05
CA GLY A 412 -0.97 -8.32 -8.65
C GLY A 412 -1.46 -7.39 -9.75
N TRP A 413 -2.23 -7.92 -10.72
CA TRP A 413 -2.54 -7.22 -11.97
C TRP A 413 -4.02 -6.88 -12.19
N GLY A 414 -4.89 -7.30 -11.27
CA GLY A 414 -6.33 -7.31 -11.50
C GLY A 414 -6.72 -8.35 -12.55
N THR A 415 -8.00 -8.68 -12.62
CA THR A 415 -8.49 -9.73 -13.52
C THR A 415 -8.35 -9.28 -14.98
N ASN A 416 -7.45 -9.91 -15.74
CA ASN A 416 -7.24 -9.73 -17.19
C ASN A 416 -6.94 -8.29 -17.67
N ARG A 417 -6.44 -7.37 -16.81
CA ARG A 417 -6.15 -5.99 -17.23
C ARG A 417 -4.85 -5.84 -18.04
N ILE A 418 -3.86 -6.70 -17.83
CA ILE A 418 -2.62 -6.73 -18.62
C ILE A 418 -2.39 -8.16 -19.12
N ALA A 419 -2.50 -8.35 -20.43
CA ALA A 419 -2.28 -9.65 -21.05
C ALA A 419 -0.81 -10.07 -20.94
N GLY A 420 -0.56 -11.33 -20.56
CA GLY A 420 0.79 -11.87 -20.39
C GLY A 420 1.62 -11.15 -19.33
N ALA A 421 0.97 -10.55 -18.32
CA ALA A 421 1.66 -9.94 -17.21
C ALA A 421 2.54 -10.97 -16.48
N PRO A 422 3.74 -10.57 -16.02
CA PRO A 422 4.62 -11.47 -15.29
C PRO A 422 4.08 -11.76 -13.88
N MET A 423 4.86 -12.40 -13.02
CA MET A 423 4.51 -12.61 -11.61
C MET A 423 4.11 -11.29 -10.95
N GLY A 424 2.95 -11.30 -10.28
CA GLY A 424 2.35 -10.11 -9.68
C GLY A 424 2.91 -9.76 -8.31
N THR A 425 4.22 -9.54 -8.20
CA THR A 425 4.85 -9.03 -6.97
C THR A 425 5.02 -7.52 -7.03
N ASP A 426 5.17 -6.89 -5.87
CA ASP A 426 5.36 -5.45 -5.74
C ASP A 426 6.43 -4.89 -6.70
N PHE A 427 7.63 -5.46 -6.70
CA PHE A 427 8.74 -4.98 -7.53
C PHE A 427 8.49 -5.16 -9.03
N MET A 428 7.87 -6.28 -9.44
CA MET A 428 7.50 -6.53 -10.83
C MET A 428 6.43 -5.54 -11.31
N VAL A 429 5.46 -5.23 -10.45
CA VAL A 429 4.43 -4.23 -10.74
C VAL A 429 5.05 -2.84 -10.78
N GLN A 430 5.95 -2.49 -9.85
CA GLN A 430 6.65 -1.20 -9.87
C GLN A 430 7.43 -0.99 -11.19
N ALA A 431 8.13 -2.04 -11.65
CA ALA A 431 8.85 -2.02 -12.91
C ALA A 431 7.91 -1.88 -14.11
N ARG A 432 6.85 -2.69 -14.18
CA ARG A 432 5.94 -2.75 -15.33
C ARG A 432 5.07 -1.50 -15.52
N THR A 433 4.80 -0.78 -14.44
CA THR A 433 3.84 0.33 -14.40
C THR A 433 4.49 1.70 -14.46
N GLY A 434 5.82 1.79 -14.40
CA GLY A 434 6.54 3.07 -14.42
C GLY A 434 6.70 3.73 -13.05
N VAL A 435 6.28 3.06 -11.96
CA VAL A 435 6.58 3.51 -10.58
C VAL A 435 8.09 3.58 -10.36
N GLY A 436 8.87 2.64 -10.92
CA GLY A 436 10.32 2.71 -10.84
C GLY A 436 10.94 3.96 -11.48
N GLU A 437 10.33 4.51 -12.52
CA GLU A 437 10.74 5.81 -13.07
C GLU A 437 10.25 6.97 -12.21
N ALA A 438 8.99 6.93 -11.76
CA ALA A 438 8.39 8.00 -10.97
C ALA A 438 9.03 8.18 -9.59
N ALA A 439 9.52 7.10 -8.98
CA ALA A 439 10.17 7.15 -7.67
C ALA A 439 11.51 7.93 -7.70
N ARG A 440 12.06 8.22 -8.88
CA ARG A 440 13.34 8.91 -9.06
C ARG A 440 13.15 10.24 -9.82
N PRO A 441 13.67 11.38 -9.31
CA PRO A 441 13.60 12.66 -10.02
C PRO A 441 14.33 12.61 -11.37
N LEU A 442 14.00 13.54 -12.26
CA LEU A 442 14.62 13.72 -13.57
C LEU A 442 16.15 13.85 -13.43
N GLY A 443 16.88 13.25 -14.37
CA GLY A 443 18.35 13.23 -14.37
C GLY A 443 18.95 12.06 -13.59
N GLU A 444 18.15 11.31 -12.83
CA GLU A 444 18.59 10.09 -12.16
C GLU A 444 18.15 8.82 -12.89
N VAL A 445 18.93 7.76 -12.74
CA VAL A 445 18.63 6.44 -13.31
C VAL A 445 17.33 5.89 -12.70
N PRO A 446 16.32 5.55 -13.53
CA PRO A 446 15.08 4.92 -13.06
C PRO A 446 15.34 3.65 -12.26
N ALA A 447 14.56 3.46 -11.20
CA ALA A 447 14.77 2.40 -10.24
C ALA A 447 13.55 2.25 -9.31
N PRO A 448 12.94 1.05 -9.21
CA PRO A 448 11.95 0.75 -8.18
C PRO A 448 12.46 1.09 -6.79
N SER A 449 11.53 1.42 -5.92
CA SER A 449 11.79 1.40 -4.49
C SER A 449 11.88 -0.04 -4.03
N LEU A 450 12.85 -0.36 -3.17
CA LEU A 450 12.87 -1.66 -2.50
C LEU A 450 11.93 -1.73 -1.29
N MET A 451 11.29 -0.61 -0.94
CA MET A 451 10.07 -0.69 -0.13
C MET A 451 8.96 -1.37 -0.93
N THR A 452 8.14 -2.12 -0.21
CA THR A 452 6.90 -2.75 -0.70
C THR A 452 5.77 -1.72 -0.82
N LEU A 453 5.97 -0.70 -1.66
CA LEU A 453 5.08 0.46 -1.80
C LEU A 453 3.68 0.06 -2.26
N LEU A 454 3.60 -0.80 -3.28
CA LEU A 454 2.34 -1.21 -3.88
C LEU A 454 1.63 -2.30 -3.08
N ASP A 455 2.35 -3.12 -2.33
CA ASP A 455 1.77 -4.08 -1.38
C ASP A 455 1.05 -3.35 -0.24
N VAL A 456 1.68 -2.32 0.33
CA VAL A 456 1.06 -1.49 1.37
C VAL A 456 -0.11 -0.71 0.79
N LEU A 457 0.12 0.09 -0.26
CA LEU A 457 -0.94 0.89 -0.88
C LEU A 457 -2.06 0.01 -1.45
N GLY A 458 -1.72 -1.17 -1.98
CA GLY A 458 -2.66 -2.18 -2.44
C GLY A 458 -3.47 -2.82 -1.31
N GLY A 459 -2.91 -2.94 -0.11
CA GLY A 459 -3.65 -3.30 1.09
C GLY A 459 -4.65 -2.21 1.50
N LEU A 460 -4.26 -0.94 1.39
CA LEU A 460 -5.19 0.18 1.60
C LEU A 460 -6.32 0.15 0.56
N VAL A 461 -5.99 0.11 -0.72
CA VAL A 461 -6.96 0.03 -1.82
C VAL A 461 -7.84 -1.23 -1.69
N GLY A 462 -7.30 -2.35 -1.23
CA GLY A 462 -8.06 -3.57 -0.96
C GLY A 462 -9.08 -3.42 0.16
N ALA A 463 -8.71 -2.81 1.28
CA ALA A 463 -9.66 -2.51 2.35
C ALA A 463 -10.72 -1.47 1.92
N GLU A 464 -10.34 -0.47 1.11
CA GLU A 464 -11.30 0.48 0.51
C GLU A 464 -12.33 -0.25 -0.35
N ALA A 465 -11.87 -1.18 -1.19
CA ALA A 465 -12.72 -1.97 -2.06
C ALA A 465 -13.67 -2.89 -1.26
N VAL A 466 -13.21 -3.51 -0.17
CA VAL A 466 -14.06 -4.31 0.73
C VAL A 466 -15.12 -3.44 1.39
N LEU A 467 -14.76 -2.26 1.91
CA LEU A 467 -15.70 -1.32 2.52
C LEU A 467 -16.75 -0.83 1.51
N ALA A 468 -16.34 -0.55 0.27
CA ALA A 468 -17.25 -0.23 -0.80
C ALA A 468 -18.20 -1.40 -1.11
N GLY A 469 -17.69 -2.63 -1.16
CA GLY A 469 -18.49 -3.85 -1.32
C GLY A 469 -19.49 -4.08 -0.19
N LEU A 470 -19.08 -3.86 1.06
CA LEU A 470 -19.96 -3.91 2.23
C LEU A 470 -21.05 -2.84 2.14
N LEU A 471 -20.72 -1.60 1.76
CA LEU A 471 -21.74 -0.55 1.58
C LEU A 471 -22.72 -0.89 0.45
N THR A 472 -22.23 -1.39 -0.69
CA THR A 472 -23.08 -1.88 -1.78
C THR A 472 -24.01 -2.98 -1.29
N ARG A 473 -23.50 -3.92 -0.48
CA ARG A 473 -24.30 -4.98 0.13
C ARG A 473 -25.37 -4.43 1.08
N GLU A 474 -25.02 -3.52 1.98
CA GLU A 474 -25.99 -2.93 2.93
C GLU A 474 -27.09 -2.14 2.21
N ARG A 475 -26.77 -1.48 1.09
CA ARG A 475 -27.73 -0.73 0.29
C ARG A 475 -28.58 -1.59 -0.63
N GLY A 476 -28.00 -2.65 -1.19
CA GLY A 476 -28.63 -3.49 -2.22
C GLY A 476 -29.18 -4.83 -1.73
N GLY A 477 -28.78 -5.26 -0.53
CA GLY A 477 -29.12 -6.55 0.06
C GLY A 477 -28.52 -7.75 -0.69
N ARG A 478 -27.41 -7.60 -1.41
CA ARG A 478 -26.77 -8.69 -2.18
C ARG A 478 -25.27 -8.72 -1.90
N GLY A 479 -24.69 -9.92 -1.86
CA GLY A 479 -23.25 -10.07 -1.81
C GLY A 479 -22.57 -9.47 -3.04
N VAL A 480 -21.26 -9.28 -2.95
CA VAL A 480 -20.47 -8.54 -3.94
C VAL A 480 -19.14 -9.24 -4.13
N ARG A 481 -18.76 -9.50 -5.39
CA ARG A 481 -17.36 -9.78 -5.73
C ARG A 481 -16.61 -8.47 -5.83
N VAL A 482 -15.50 -8.39 -5.13
CA VAL A 482 -14.59 -7.26 -5.09
C VAL A 482 -13.23 -7.73 -5.58
N ASP A 483 -12.72 -7.07 -6.60
CA ASP A 483 -11.36 -7.31 -7.11
C ASP A 483 -10.55 -6.03 -6.98
N SER A 484 -9.38 -6.07 -6.36
CA SER A 484 -8.42 -4.96 -6.35
C SER A 484 -7.02 -5.47 -6.67
N SER A 485 -6.07 -4.56 -6.91
CA SER A 485 -4.73 -4.99 -7.31
C SER A 485 -3.60 -4.02 -7.02
N LEU A 486 -2.36 -4.55 -7.02
CA LEU A 486 -1.14 -3.73 -7.03
C LEU A 486 -1.09 -2.82 -8.27
N LEU A 487 -1.60 -3.29 -9.42
CA LEU A 487 -1.79 -2.45 -10.61
C LEU A 487 -2.73 -1.26 -10.32
N GLY A 488 -3.87 -1.51 -9.69
CA GLY A 488 -4.78 -0.47 -9.24
C GLY A 488 -4.09 0.52 -8.30
N ALA A 489 -3.34 0.03 -7.32
CA ALA A 489 -2.54 0.87 -6.42
C ALA A 489 -1.50 1.72 -7.18
N SER A 490 -0.86 1.16 -8.22
CA SER A 490 0.07 1.89 -9.07
C SER A 490 -0.62 3.00 -9.87
N ASP A 491 -1.84 2.75 -10.38
CA ASP A 491 -2.61 3.73 -11.14
C ASP A 491 -3.01 4.91 -10.24
N VAL A 492 -3.38 4.63 -8.98
CA VAL A 492 -3.66 5.65 -7.96
C VAL A 492 -2.42 6.49 -7.67
N LEU A 493 -1.28 5.85 -7.36
CA LEU A 493 -0.02 6.53 -7.06
C LEU A 493 0.50 7.39 -8.22
N LEU A 494 0.37 6.88 -9.46
CA LEU A 494 0.88 7.56 -10.65
C LEU A 494 -0.09 8.59 -11.22
N GLY A 495 -1.32 8.69 -10.72
CA GLY A 495 -2.36 9.59 -11.23
C GLY A 495 -1.85 11.02 -11.56
N PRO A 496 -1.13 11.72 -10.66
CA PRO A 496 -0.54 13.03 -10.95
C PRO A 496 0.48 13.02 -12.10
N ALA A 497 1.37 12.03 -12.15
CA ALA A 497 2.39 11.92 -13.21
C ALA A 497 1.76 11.58 -14.57
N LEU A 498 0.79 10.66 -14.61
CA LEU A 498 0.09 10.30 -15.84
C LEU A 498 -0.76 11.46 -16.39
N ARG A 499 -1.36 12.28 -15.51
CA ARG A 499 -2.07 13.51 -15.94
C ARG A 499 -1.12 14.52 -16.58
N ARG A 500 0.11 14.69 -16.06
CA ARG A 500 1.14 15.53 -16.67
C ARG A 500 1.55 15.00 -18.05
N ALA A 501 1.87 13.70 -18.14
CA ALA A 501 2.21 13.06 -19.41
C ALA A 501 1.12 13.25 -20.48
N ARG A 502 -0.15 13.03 -20.13
CA ARG A 502 -1.30 13.22 -21.04
C ARG A 502 -1.49 14.66 -21.52
N ARG A 503 -0.99 15.64 -20.77
CA ARG A 503 -0.98 17.06 -21.14
C ARG A 503 0.28 17.46 -21.93
N GLY A 504 1.14 16.52 -22.28
CA GLY A 504 2.43 16.79 -22.93
C GLY A 504 3.45 17.46 -22.01
N GLN A 505 3.25 17.38 -20.69
CA GLN A 505 4.16 17.95 -19.69
C GLN A 505 5.11 16.88 -19.16
N GLU A 506 6.29 17.30 -18.69
CA GLU A 506 7.28 16.42 -18.04
C GLU A 506 6.64 15.66 -16.86
N PRO A 507 6.52 14.32 -16.93
CA PRO A 507 5.89 13.53 -15.88
C PRO A 507 6.80 13.22 -14.69
N ARG A 508 8.14 13.36 -14.81
CA ARG A 508 9.05 13.22 -13.67
C ARG A 508 9.14 14.53 -12.89
N ARG A 509 9.54 14.46 -11.63
CA ARG A 509 9.83 15.65 -10.81
C ARG A 509 11.23 16.19 -11.19
N PRO A 510 11.54 17.49 -11.01
CA PRO A 510 12.84 18.04 -11.40
C PRO A 510 14.01 17.41 -10.63
N ALA A 511 15.22 17.57 -11.15
CA ALA A 511 16.45 17.06 -10.52
C ALA A 511 16.61 17.57 -9.09
N GLY A 512 17.05 16.71 -8.17
CA GLY A 512 17.23 17.05 -6.75
C GLY A 512 15.94 17.16 -5.93
N PHE A 513 14.76 16.91 -6.51
CA PHE A 513 13.49 16.96 -5.79
C PHE A 513 13.46 15.95 -4.63
N ARG A 514 13.04 16.42 -3.44
CA ARG A 514 13.03 15.67 -2.16
C ARG A 514 14.34 14.96 -1.82
N ARG A 515 15.47 15.56 -2.16
CA ARG A 515 16.78 15.11 -1.73
C ARG A 515 17.07 15.68 -0.32
N PRO A 516 17.27 14.82 0.70
CA PRO A 516 17.71 15.29 2.01
C PRO A 516 19.05 16.01 1.94
N LEU A 517 19.21 17.04 2.78
CA LEU A 517 20.44 17.80 2.94
C LEU A 517 21.18 17.29 4.19
N PRO A 518 22.48 16.94 4.08
CA PRO A 518 23.26 16.52 5.23
C PRO A 518 23.56 17.69 6.17
N THR A 519 23.58 17.38 7.46
CA THR A 519 24.02 18.26 8.55
C THR A 519 25.18 17.58 9.30
N ALA A 520 25.73 18.23 10.32
CA ALA A 520 26.89 17.70 11.06
C ALA A 520 26.58 16.39 11.82
N ASP A 521 25.32 16.17 12.18
CA ASP A 521 24.86 15.06 13.03
C ASP A 521 23.64 14.33 12.44
N GLY A 522 23.25 14.61 11.20
CA GLY A 522 22.07 14.00 10.61
C GLY A 522 21.70 14.53 9.23
N TRP A 523 20.39 14.64 9.00
CA TRP A 523 19.81 15.05 7.73
C TRP A 523 18.56 15.89 7.96
N ILE A 524 18.30 16.83 7.06
CA ILE A 524 17.03 17.55 7.00
C ILE A 524 16.40 17.40 5.62
N ALA A 525 15.07 17.41 5.59
CA ALA A 525 14.31 17.51 4.35
C ALA A 525 13.56 18.84 4.35
N PRO A 526 13.90 19.75 3.42
CA PRO A 526 13.07 20.92 3.16
C PRO A 526 11.69 20.51 2.64
N ALA A 527 10.68 21.30 2.95
CA ALA A 527 9.38 21.25 2.29
C ALA A 527 9.56 21.40 0.76
N ASP A 528 8.66 20.82 -0.03
CA ASP A 528 8.74 20.76 -1.50
C ASP A 528 8.94 22.13 -2.13
N ALA A 529 8.22 23.15 -1.64
CA ALA A 529 8.33 24.53 -2.11
C ALA A 529 9.65 25.20 -1.71
N CYS A 530 10.32 24.70 -0.66
CA CYS A 530 11.57 25.25 -0.12
C CYS A 530 12.81 24.53 -0.64
N GLY A 531 12.68 23.32 -1.21
CA GLY A 531 13.80 22.45 -1.58
C GLY A 531 14.89 23.12 -2.41
N ALA A 532 14.51 23.82 -3.47
CA ALA A 532 15.47 24.50 -4.36
C ALA A 532 16.22 25.63 -3.64
N ALA A 533 15.53 26.42 -2.83
CA ALA A 533 16.13 27.53 -2.09
C ALA A 533 17.01 27.03 -0.92
N ALA A 534 16.57 26.00 -0.20
CA ALA A 534 17.32 25.40 0.90
C ALA A 534 18.63 24.74 0.43
N ALA A 535 18.65 24.16 -0.78
CA ALA A 535 19.85 23.57 -1.36
C ALA A 535 20.98 24.57 -1.66
N ALA A 536 20.71 25.89 -1.61
CA ALA A 536 21.73 26.92 -1.78
C ALA A 536 22.55 27.20 -0.51
N TYR A 537 22.17 26.64 0.64
CA TYR A 537 22.87 26.82 1.91
C TYR A 537 23.80 25.64 2.19
N ASP A 538 25.02 25.92 2.63
CA ASP A 538 25.90 24.90 3.20
C ASP A 538 25.53 24.67 4.67
N LEU A 539 24.96 23.50 4.95
CA LEU A 539 24.48 23.10 6.28
C LEU A 539 25.33 21.97 6.88
N THR A 540 26.36 21.49 6.16
CA THR A 540 27.11 20.28 6.48
C THR A 540 27.89 20.36 7.79
N SER A 541 28.27 21.58 8.19
CA SER A 541 29.01 21.85 9.43
C SER A 541 28.10 22.22 10.62
N LEU A 542 26.80 22.37 10.40
CA LEU A 542 25.85 22.78 11.42
C LEU A 542 25.15 21.56 12.03
N PRO A 543 24.97 21.49 13.37
CA PRO A 543 24.06 20.54 13.98
C PRO A 543 22.63 20.70 13.41
N THR A 544 21.88 19.61 13.34
CA THR A 544 20.55 19.55 12.71
C THR A 544 19.60 20.62 13.24
N GLY A 545 19.56 20.83 14.55
CA GLY A 545 18.73 21.88 15.17
C GLY A 545 19.13 23.30 14.73
N ALA A 546 20.43 23.57 14.58
CA ALA A 546 20.94 24.87 14.13
C ALA A 546 20.67 25.09 12.63
N ALA A 547 20.83 24.06 11.80
CA ALA A 547 20.49 24.10 10.39
C ALA A 547 19.00 24.41 10.18
N LEU A 548 18.10 23.75 10.93
CA LEU A 548 16.67 24.03 10.91
C LEU A 548 16.36 25.46 11.36
N ALA A 549 17.01 25.96 12.40
CA ALA A 549 16.85 27.33 12.86
C ALA A 549 17.29 28.35 11.80
N GLN A 550 18.43 28.11 11.13
CA GLN A 550 18.92 28.96 10.04
C GLN A 550 17.95 28.98 8.86
N LEU A 551 17.47 27.83 8.38
CA LEU A 551 16.49 27.82 7.28
C LEU A 551 15.22 28.60 7.66
N ARG A 552 14.78 28.49 8.92
CA ARG A 552 13.61 29.21 9.43
C ARG A 552 13.79 30.74 9.43
N THR A 553 14.98 31.27 9.72
CA THR A 553 15.22 32.74 9.63
C THR A 553 15.10 33.26 8.20
N HIS A 554 15.26 32.39 7.21
CA HIS A 554 15.07 32.67 5.79
C HIS A 554 13.66 32.32 5.27
N GLY A 555 12.73 31.96 6.16
CA GLY A 555 11.36 31.57 5.78
C GLY A 555 11.27 30.23 5.05
N LEU A 556 12.29 29.37 5.20
CA LEU A 556 12.34 28.05 4.57
C LEU A 556 11.94 26.97 5.59
N THR A 557 10.86 26.26 5.30
CA THR A 557 10.38 25.14 6.12
C THR A 557 11.18 23.88 5.81
N ALA A 558 11.62 23.18 6.86
CA ALA A 558 12.30 21.90 6.78
C ALA A 558 12.06 21.08 8.04
N THR A 559 12.26 19.77 7.94
CA THR A 559 12.05 18.80 9.01
C THR A 559 13.27 17.89 9.13
N ALA A 560 13.68 17.55 10.36
CA ALA A 560 14.72 16.55 10.58
C ALA A 560 14.29 15.19 10.01
N VAL A 561 15.18 14.51 9.31
CA VAL A 561 14.89 13.17 8.78
C VAL A 561 15.15 12.14 9.88
N THR A 562 14.17 11.28 10.13
CA THR A 562 14.36 10.09 10.95
C THR A 562 15.16 9.08 10.13
N ALA A 563 16.47 9.03 10.36
CA ALA A 563 17.42 8.25 9.57
C ALA A 563 17.44 6.75 9.93
N ASP A 564 17.03 6.40 11.16
CA ASP A 564 16.83 5.02 11.61
C ASP A 564 15.36 4.84 12.05
N PRO A 565 14.58 3.90 11.44
CA PRO A 565 13.25 3.58 11.93
C PRO A 565 13.20 3.18 13.41
N ALA A 566 14.29 2.67 13.99
CA ALA A 566 14.37 2.40 15.42
C ALA A 566 14.15 3.68 16.25
N ASP A 567 14.49 4.87 15.77
CA ASP A 567 14.36 6.10 16.56
C ASP A 567 12.92 6.63 16.62
N LEU A 568 12.01 6.15 15.75
CA LEU A 568 10.63 6.66 15.65
C LEU A 568 9.87 6.55 16.98
N HIS A 569 10.10 5.49 17.76
CA HIS A 569 9.41 5.30 19.04
C HIS A 569 9.86 6.27 20.14
N HIS A 570 10.97 6.97 19.94
CA HIS A 570 11.50 8.01 20.83
C HIS A 570 11.35 9.41 20.24
N ASP A 571 10.81 9.51 19.04
CA ASP A 571 10.66 10.78 18.35
C ASP A 571 9.58 11.64 19.02
N PRO A 572 9.91 12.84 19.53
CA PRO A 572 8.94 13.69 20.20
C PRO A 572 7.77 14.10 19.28
N ARG A 573 7.94 14.08 17.95
CA ARG A 573 6.86 14.36 16.99
C ARG A 573 5.74 13.32 17.04
N PHE A 574 6.04 12.12 17.51
CA PHE A 574 5.08 11.00 17.63
C PHE A 574 4.88 10.57 19.08
N ALA A 575 5.22 11.42 20.04
CA ALA A 575 5.10 11.13 21.46
C ALA A 575 3.67 10.62 21.79
N GLY A 576 3.59 9.42 22.38
CA GLY A 576 2.32 8.77 22.73
C GLY A 576 1.53 8.17 21.57
N SER A 577 2.00 8.29 20.33
CA SER A 577 1.33 7.72 19.14
C SER A 577 1.79 6.30 18.82
N ILE A 578 3.08 5.99 19.01
CA ILE A 578 3.62 4.64 18.81
C ILE A 578 3.60 3.91 20.16
N SER A 579 2.85 2.82 20.24
CA SER A 579 2.77 1.98 21.44
C SER A 579 3.64 0.72 21.28
N ARG A 580 3.69 -0.11 22.32
CA ARG A 580 4.20 -1.49 22.25
C ARG A 580 3.04 -2.43 22.53
N ASP A 581 3.02 -3.55 21.81
CA ASP A 581 2.01 -4.57 22.03
C ASP A 581 2.36 -5.53 23.18
N GLU A 582 1.52 -6.53 23.39
CA GLU A 582 1.71 -7.57 24.40
C GLU A 582 2.98 -8.41 24.21
N HIS A 583 3.56 -8.40 23.01
CA HIS A 583 4.82 -9.09 22.68
C HIS A 583 6.03 -8.16 22.73
N GLY A 584 5.83 -6.87 23.02
CA GLY A 584 6.86 -5.83 23.04
C GLY A 584 7.16 -5.20 21.69
N ALA A 585 6.53 -5.62 20.59
CA ALA A 585 6.78 -5.06 19.27
C ALA A 585 6.16 -3.66 19.13
N PRO A 586 6.86 -2.69 18.52
CA PRO A 586 6.28 -1.39 18.21
C PRO A 586 4.97 -1.51 17.40
N ALA A 587 4.04 -0.62 17.71
CA ALA A 587 2.71 -0.56 17.14
C ALA A 587 2.43 0.87 16.70
N VAL A 588 2.17 1.04 15.41
CA VAL A 588 1.73 2.35 14.87
C VAL A 588 0.29 2.63 15.32
N PRO A 589 -0.11 3.90 15.47
CA PRO A 589 -1.47 4.25 15.84
C PRO A 589 -2.46 3.89 14.73
N ASP A 590 -3.73 3.77 15.10
CA ASP A 590 -4.81 3.63 14.13
C ASP A 590 -4.79 4.80 13.13
N PRO A 591 -4.96 4.53 11.83
CA PRO A 591 -4.86 5.58 10.81
C PRO A 591 -6.00 6.60 10.91
N TRP A 592 -7.09 6.26 11.60
CA TRP A 592 -8.25 7.13 11.78
C TRP A 592 -8.58 7.35 13.25
N SER A 593 -9.37 8.40 13.52
CA SER A 593 -10.20 8.54 14.70
C SER A 593 -11.63 8.76 14.23
N LEU A 594 -12.59 7.95 14.69
CA LEU A 594 -14.00 8.11 14.38
C LEU A 594 -14.74 8.61 15.62
N VAL A 595 -15.40 9.76 15.51
CA VAL A 595 -16.09 10.47 16.62
C VAL A 595 -17.57 10.64 16.33
#